data_AF-A0A4Q4WEB6-F1
#
_entry.id   AF-A0A4Q4WEB6-F1
#
_cell.length_a   1.000
_cell.length_b   1.000
_cell.length_c   1.000
_cell.angle_alpha   90.00
_cell.angle_beta   90.00
_cell.angle_gamma   90.00
#
_symmetry.space_group_name_H-M   'P 1'
#
loop_
_entity.id
_entity.type
_entity.pdbx_description
1 polymer ?
#
loop_
_entity_poly.entity_id
_entity_poly.type
_entity_poly.pdbx_seq_one_letter_code
_entity_poly.pdbx_strand_id
1 'polypeptide(L)'
;MAEQQPTGEDFGFDFYHYDPSQGAATLFVVIFALSTAMHGYQLVKHRTWYFIPFFLGGICEALGYAGRIIASTETPDWTLGPYVMQTILILIAAAMFAASIYMVLGRLVRLLQAEHLAIIPVRWTSKIFVTADVISILMQGAGGAMLAIAETMDAFQAGENIIVAGLFVQLAGFGVFIAVAGVFYARITKNPTRAADTVDIPWRSYMWVMFGSTALILIRSVFRLIEYLQGNDGYLMSREVYLYIFDAILMLVVMILYNVYHPSRIIITSKASKNDGFQSVYSSEVELQTV
;
A
#
# COMPACT_ATOMS: atom_id res chain seq x y z
N MET A 1 -6.52 -4.73 60.78
CA MET A 1 -5.37 -3.93 60.33
C MET A 1 -4.92 -4.56 59.02
N ALA A 2 -5.25 -3.92 57.90
CA ALA A 2 -4.85 -4.41 56.59
C ALA A 2 -3.46 -3.84 56.29
N GLU A 3 -2.46 -4.71 56.20
CA GLU A 3 -1.17 -4.40 55.60
C GLU A 3 -1.40 -4.16 54.10
N GLN A 4 -1.19 -2.93 53.64
CA GLN A 4 -1.04 -2.60 52.23
C GLN A 4 0.34 -3.09 51.78
N GLN A 5 0.38 -4.08 50.89
CA GLN A 5 1.57 -4.43 50.13
C GLN A 5 1.89 -3.32 49.12
N PRO A 6 3.17 -3.01 48.89
CA PRO A 6 3.57 -1.90 48.05
C PRO A 6 3.26 -2.18 46.58
N THR A 7 2.78 -1.13 45.92
CA THR A 7 2.52 -0.99 44.49
C THR A 7 3.58 -1.70 43.65
N GLY A 8 3.17 -2.77 42.96
CA GLY A 8 3.90 -3.25 41.80
C GLY A 8 3.98 -2.10 40.80
N GLU A 9 5.15 -1.91 40.19
CA GLU A 9 5.30 -1.01 39.06
C GLU A 9 4.18 -1.31 38.06
N ASP A 10 3.35 -0.30 37.81
CA ASP A 10 2.30 -0.36 36.82
C ASP A 10 3.00 -0.53 35.47
N PHE A 11 3.03 -1.76 34.93
CA PHE A 11 3.41 -2.02 33.55
C PHE A 11 2.28 -1.51 32.65
N GLY A 12 2.10 -0.18 32.66
CA GLY A 12 1.07 0.51 31.91
C GLY A 12 1.45 0.57 30.44
N PHE A 13 1.09 -0.46 29.68
CA PHE A 13 1.00 -0.30 28.23
C PHE A 13 -0.16 0.64 27.92
N ASP A 14 0.15 1.93 27.73
CA ASP A 14 -0.83 2.90 27.26
C ASP A 14 -1.11 2.67 25.77
N PHE A 15 -2.22 1.97 25.47
CA PHE A 15 -2.71 1.74 24.10
C PHE A 15 -2.81 3.04 23.28
N TYR A 16 -3.08 4.16 23.96
CA TYR A 16 -3.09 5.51 23.41
C TYR A 16 -2.52 6.50 24.42
N HIS A 17 -1.53 7.30 24.00
CA HIS A 17 -0.95 8.38 24.82
C HIS A 17 -1.77 9.69 24.74
N TYR A 18 -2.89 9.68 23.99
CA TYR A 18 -3.81 10.80 23.75
C TYR A 18 -5.24 10.29 23.64
N ASP A 19 -6.20 11.12 24.04
CA ASP A 19 -7.62 10.92 23.73
C ASP A 19 -7.82 11.00 22.20
N PRO A 20 -8.14 9.88 21.52
CA PRO A 20 -8.24 9.88 20.06
C PRO A 20 -9.43 10.74 19.61
N SER A 21 -9.21 11.65 18.67
CA SER A 21 -10.29 12.53 18.19
C SER A 21 -11.32 11.75 17.37
N GLN A 22 -12.50 11.52 17.95
CA GLN A 22 -13.68 10.96 17.25
C GLN A 22 -13.99 11.71 15.95
N GLY A 23 -13.89 13.04 15.97
CA GLY A 23 -14.18 13.89 14.81
C GLY A 23 -13.20 13.66 13.66
N ALA A 24 -11.89 13.61 13.96
CA ALA A 24 -10.88 13.35 12.94
C ALA A 24 -10.99 11.93 12.37
N ALA A 25 -11.16 10.92 13.23
CA ALA A 25 -11.32 9.53 12.79
C ALA A 25 -12.54 9.36 11.89
N THR A 26 -13.69 9.94 12.26
CA THR A 26 -14.92 9.92 11.46
C THR A 26 -14.72 10.55 10.08
N LEU A 27 -14.04 11.70 10.01
CA LEU A 27 -13.73 12.35 8.73
C LEU A 27 -12.93 11.43 7.80
N PHE A 28 -11.87 10.80 8.31
CA PHE A 28 -11.05 9.89 7.51
C PHE A 28 -11.82 8.64 7.08
N VAL A 29 -12.63 8.04 7.96
CA VAL A 29 -13.50 6.90 7.58
C VAL A 29 -14.42 7.28 6.42
N VAL A 30 -15.09 8.43 6.50
CA VAL A 30 -16.00 8.89 5.44
C VAL A 30 -15.24 9.10 4.13
N ILE A 31 -14.11 9.80 4.15
CA ILE A 31 -13.34 10.08 2.94
C ILE A 31 -12.76 8.78 2.34
N PHE A 32 -12.22 7.88 3.15
CA PHE A 32 -11.72 6.58 2.67
C PHE A 32 -12.86 5.73 2.10
N ALA A 33 -14.03 5.70 2.73
CA ALA A 33 -15.20 4.99 2.23
C ALA A 33 -15.68 5.56 0.88
N LEU A 34 -15.78 6.89 0.74
CA LEU A 34 -16.15 7.54 -0.52
C LEU A 34 -15.14 7.24 -1.63
N SER A 35 -13.85 7.38 -1.33
CA SER A 35 -12.77 7.08 -2.27
C SER A 35 -12.77 5.61 -2.70
N THR A 36 -13.03 4.69 -1.77
CA THR A 36 -13.16 3.25 -2.02
C THR A 36 -14.39 2.94 -2.87
N ALA A 37 -15.53 3.58 -2.61
CA ALA A 37 -16.74 3.42 -3.41
C ALA A 37 -16.51 3.88 -4.87
N MET A 38 -15.78 4.98 -5.08
CA MET A 38 -15.36 5.42 -6.41
C MET A 38 -14.48 4.37 -7.10
N HIS A 39 -13.47 3.82 -6.41
CA HIS A 39 -12.66 2.72 -6.93
C HIS A 39 -13.49 1.49 -7.29
N GLY A 40 -14.46 1.13 -6.45
CA GLY A 40 -15.39 0.02 -6.71
C GLY A 40 -16.23 0.25 -7.97
N TYR A 41 -16.77 1.47 -8.14
CA TYR A 41 -17.48 1.85 -9.36
C TYR A 41 -16.58 1.74 -10.59
N GLN A 42 -15.36 2.27 -10.54
CA GLN A 42 -14.41 2.21 -11.64
C GLN A 42 -13.97 0.77 -11.97
N LEU A 43 -13.80 -0.07 -10.94
CA LEU A 43 -13.45 -1.47 -11.04
C LEU A 43 -14.49 -2.27 -11.83
N VAL A 44 -15.78 -2.08 -11.49
CA VAL A 44 -16.91 -2.75 -12.16
C VAL A 44 -17.11 -2.19 -13.57
N LYS A 45 -17.15 -0.86 -13.72
CA LYS A 45 -17.39 -0.19 -15.01
C LYS A 45 -16.34 -0.54 -16.04
N HIS A 46 -15.06 -0.53 -15.66
CA HIS A 46 -13.94 -0.77 -16.58
C HIS A 46 -13.42 -2.21 -16.57
N ARG A 47 -14.01 -3.10 -15.75
CA ARG A 47 -13.62 -4.51 -15.60
C ARG A 47 -12.12 -4.68 -15.32
N THR A 48 -11.56 -3.83 -14.46
CA THR A 48 -10.14 -3.82 -14.09
C THR A 48 -9.81 -4.76 -12.94
N TRP A 49 -10.25 -6.02 -12.99
CA TRP A 49 -10.17 -6.99 -11.88
C TRP A 49 -8.78 -7.18 -11.26
N TYR A 50 -7.71 -6.87 -11.98
CA TYR A 50 -6.36 -6.90 -11.39
C TYR A 50 -6.13 -5.83 -10.31
N PHE A 51 -6.98 -4.81 -10.24
CA PHE A 51 -6.93 -3.72 -9.28
C PHE A 51 -7.81 -3.97 -8.04
N ILE A 52 -8.36 -5.20 -7.90
CA ILE A 52 -9.08 -5.64 -6.69
C ILE A 52 -8.26 -5.40 -5.42
N PRO A 53 -6.94 -5.70 -5.36
CA PRO A 53 -6.19 -5.45 -4.13
C PRO A 53 -6.23 -3.97 -3.71
N PHE A 54 -6.15 -3.03 -4.65
CA PHE A 54 -6.25 -1.60 -4.32
C PHE A 54 -7.60 -1.26 -3.69
N PHE A 55 -8.69 -1.80 -4.23
CA PHE A 55 -10.03 -1.61 -3.68
C PHE A 55 -10.16 -2.21 -2.27
N LEU A 56 -9.65 -3.43 -2.05
CA LEU A 56 -9.61 -4.06 -0.74
C LEU A 56 -8.76 -3.27 0.26
N GLY A 57 -7.63 -2.70 -0.18
CA GLY A 57 -6.80 -1.82 0.63
C GLY A 57 -7.57 -0.58 1.10
N GLY A 58 -8.41 0.01 0.24
CA GLY A 58 -9.30 1.11 0.62
C GLY A 58 -10.35 0.72 1.67
N ILE A 59 -10.91 -0.49 1.57
CA ILE A 59 -11.80 -1.04 2.61
C ILE A 59 -11.04 -1.20 3.93
N CYS A 60 -9.82 -1.77 3.88
CA CYS A 60 -8.98 -1.95 5.06
C CYS A 60 -8.63 -0.62 5.74
N GLU A 61 -8.32 0.46 5.00
CA GLU A 61 -8.13 1.80 5.60
C GLU A 61 -9.42 2.27 6.30
N ALA A 62 -10.56 2.21 5.62
CA ALA A 62 -11.83 2.67 6.20
C ALA A 62 -12.20 1.89 7.48
N LEU A 63 -12.01 0.56 7.48
CA LEU A 63 -12.26 -0.28 8.65
C LEU A 63 -11.22 -0.08 9.76
N GLY A 64 -9.95 0.15 9.40
CA GLY A 64 -8.89 0.45 10.37
C GLY A 64 -9.18 1.74 11.14
N TYR A 65 -9.57 2.82 10.44
CA TYR A 65 -9.99 4.06 11.09
C TYR A 65 -11.35 3.93 11.81
N ALA A 66 -12.24 3.03 11.37
CA ALA A 66 -13.46 2.72 12.14
C ALA A 66 -13.10 2.05 13.49
N GLY A 67 -12.06 1.20 13.52
CA GLY A 67 -11.51 0.69 14.77
C GLY A 67 -11.00 1.78 15.71
N ARG A 68 -10.38 2.82 15.14
CA ARG A 68 -9.97 4.01 15.90
C ARG A 68 -11.16 4.74 16.53
N ILE A 69 -12.30 4.83 15.84
CA ILE A 69 -13.54 5.39 16.39
C ILE A 69 -14.01 4.55 17.58
N ILE A 70 -14.00 3.22 17.47
CA ILE A 70 -14.40 2.34 18.58
C ILE A 70 -13.45 2.54 19.77
N ALA A 71 -12.14 2.57 19.53
CA ALA A 71 -11.15 2.82 20.58
C ALA A 71 -11.36 4.17 21.28
N SER A 72 -11.77 5.20 20.54
CA SER A 72 -12.10 6.51 21.11
C SER A 72 -13.41 6.55 21.93
N THR A 73 -14.26 5.53 21.81
CA THR A 73 -15.45 5.36 22.67
C THR A 73 -15.19 4.53 23.91
N GLU A 74 -14.10 3.76 23.92
CA GLU A 74 -13.66 2.92 25.05
C GLU A 74 -12.68 3.64 25.99
N THR A 75 -12.39 4.91 25.74
CA THR A 75 -11.46 5.70 26.57
C THR A 75 -12.04 5.90 27.99
N PRO A 76 -11.30 5.61 29.08
CA PRO A 76 -9.87 5.22 29.16
C PRO A 76 -9.59 3.70 29.26
N ASP A 77 -10.60 2.85 29.35
CA ASP A 77 -10.45 1.39 29.47
C ASP A 77 -10.41 0.71 28.08
N TRP A 78 -9.36 1.01 27.30
CA TRP A 78 -9.24 0.49 25.93
C TRP A 78 -9.20 -1.04 25.89
N THR A 79 -9.98 -1.64 24.99
CA THR A 79 -9.87 -3.07 24.73
C THR A 79 -8.83 -3.35 23.65
N LEU A 80 -8.23 -4.53 23.72
CA LEU A 80 -7.20 -4.98 22.77
C LEU A 80 -7.74 -5.11 21.34
N GLY A 81 -9.04 -5.38 21.19
CA GLY A 81 -9.69 -5.64 19.89
C GLY A 81 -9.60 -4.48 18.89
N PRO A 82 -10.09 -3.27 19.22
CA PRO A 82 -10.04 -2.10 18.35
C PRO A 82 -8.60 -1.68 17.99
N TYR A 83 -7.66 -1.77 18.92
CA TYR A 83 -6.25 -1.50 18.67
C TYR A 83 -5.66 -2.46 17.63
N VAL A 84 -5.85 -3.78 17.83
CA VAL A 84 -5.37 -4.80 16.89
C VAL A 84 -6.03 -4.66 15.53
N MET A 85 -7.34 -4.37 15.50
CA MET A 85 -8.07 -4.14 14.26
C MET A 85 -7.50 -2.95 13.48
N GLN A 86 -7.27 -1.82 14.14
CA GLN A 86 -6.67 -0.63 13.52
C GLN A 86 -5.29 -0.97 12.97
N THR A 87 -4.38 -1.49 13.80
CA THR A 87 -2.99 -1.73 13.44
C THR A 87 -2.88 -2.71 12.27
N ILE A 88 -3.56 -3.86 12.33
CA ILE A 88 -3.45 -4.88 11.29
C ILE A 88 -4.08 -4.41 9.97
N LEU A 89 -5.27 -3.79 10.00
CA LEU A 89 -5.95 -3.39 8.78
C LEU A 89 -5.22 -2.28 8.05
N ILE A 90 -4.68 -1.30 8.78
CA ILE A 90 -3.86 -0.22 8.22
C ILE A 90 -2.57 -0.78 7.59
N LEU A 91 -1.93 -1.77 8.22
CA LEU A 91 -0.75 -2.44 7.65
C LEU A 91 -1.08 -3.22 6.38
N ILE A 92 -2.17 -4.01 6.39
CA ILE A 92 -2.62 -4.76 5.22
C ILE A 92 -2.96 -3.80 4.06
N ALA A 93 -3.63 -2.69 4.35
CA ALA A 93 -4.01 -1.71 3.34
C ALA A 93 -2.82 -1.21 2.52
N ALA A 94 -1.75 -0.79 3.20
CA ALA A 94 -0.53 -0.29 2.56
C ALA A 94 0.07 -1.30 1.57
N ALA A 95 0.14 -2.57 1.97
CA ALA A 95 0.64 -3.64 1.10
C ALA A 95 -0.30 -3.94 -0.08
N MET A 96 -1.62 -3.87 0.10
CA MET A 96 -2.54 -4.06 -1.01
C MET A 96 -2.44 -2.95 -2.07
N PHE A 97 -2.19 -1.71 -1.63
CA PHE A 97 -1.89 -0.62 -2.55
C PHE A 97 -0.56 -0.84 -3.28
N ALA A 98 0.48 -1.27 -2.57
CA ALA A 98 1.79 -1.60 -3.15
C ALA A 98 1.71 -2.72 -4.20
N ALA A 99 1.04 -3.82 -3.86
CA ALA A 99 0.78 -4.94 -4.77
C ALA A 99 0.13 -4.47 -6.08
N SER A 100 -0.83 -3.54 -5.98
CA SER A 100 -1.52 -2.97 -7.13
C SER A 100 -0.61 -2.12 -8.00
N ILE A 101 0.26 -1.31 -7.38
CA ILE A 101 1.28 -0.53 -8.07
C ILE A 101 2.25 -1.43 -8.83
N TYR A 102 2.70 -2.53 -8.22
CA TYR A 102 3.58 -3.50 -8.88
C TYR A 102 2.92 -4.14 -10.10
N MET A 103 1.62 -4.43 -10.02
CA MET A 103 0.84 -4.95 -11.15
C MET A 103 0.65 -3.92 -12.26
N VAL A 104 0.47 -2.64 -11.92
CA VAL A 104 0.39 -1.54 -12.89
C VAL A 104 1.69 -1.42 -13.68
N LEU A 105 2.85 -1.45 -13.02
CA LEU A 105 4.15 -1.44 -13.70
C LEU A 105 4.25 -2.60 -14.70
N GLY A 106 3.97 -3.82 -14.26
CA GLY A 106 4.05 -4.99 -15.13
C GLY A 106 3.08 -4.95 -16.31
N ARG A 107 1.96 -4.22 -16.20
CA ARG A 107 1.05 -4.01 -17.33
C ARG A 107 1.54 -2.90 -18.26
N LEU A 108 2.10 -1.81 -17.73
CA LEU A 108 2.71 -0.75 -18.53
C LEU A 108 3.87 -1.27 -19.38
N VAL A 109 4.76 -2.09 -18.81
CA VAL A 109 5.88 -2.69 -19.56
C VAL A 109 5.38 -3.52 -20.75
N ARG A 110 4.30 -4.29 -20.55
CA ARG A 110 3.66 -5.10 -21.60
C ARG A 110 2.94 -4.25 -22.65
N LEU A 111 2.24 -3.21 -22.22
CA LEU A 111 1.56 -2.27 -23.11
C LEU A 111 2.56 -1.59 -24.06
N LEU A 112 3.74 -1.22 -23.54
CA LEU A 112 4.81 -0.59 -24.31
C LEU A 112 5.64 -1.59 -25.11
N GLN A 113 5.32 -2.89 -25.09
CA GLN A 113 6.12 -3.96 -25.70
C GLN A 113 7.61 -3.90 -25.31
N ALA A 114 7.89 -3.44 -24.10
CA ALA A 114 9.22 -3.10 -23.61
C ALA A 114 9.77 -4.15 -22.63
N GLU A 115 9.31 -5.40 -22.71
CA GLU A 115 9.72 -6.48 -21.81
C GLU A 115 11.24 -6.70 -21.83
N HIS A 116 11.88 -6.52 -22.98
CA HIS A 116 13.33 -6.62 -23.15
C HIS A 116 14.13 -5.52 -22.44
N LEU A 117 13.48 -4.39 -22.09
CA LEU A 117 14.11 -3.29 -21.35
C LEU A 117 13.99 -3.47 -19.83
N ALA A 118 13.07 -4.32 -19.36
CA ALA A 118 12.89 -4.59 -17.93
C ALA A 118 14.08 -5.37 -17.35
N ILE A 119 14.57 -4.96 -16.17
CA ILE A 119 15.64 -5.70 -15.46
C ILE A 119 15.10 -7.06 -15.00
N ILE A 120 13.92 -7.05 -14.39
CA ILE A 120 13.26 -8.25 -13.87
C ILE A 120 12.16 -8.62 -14.85
N PRO A 121 12.04 -9.90 -15.24
CA PRO A 121 10.94 -10.32 -16.09
C PRO A 121 9.60 -9.96 -15.43
N VAL A 122 8.73 -9.32 -16.21
CA VAL A 122 7.44 -8.77 -15.75
C VAL A 122 6.59 -9.77 -14.96
N ARG A 123 6.67 -11.06 -15.32
CA ARG A 123 5.94 -12.16 -14.65
C ARG A 123 6.37 -12.39 -13.20
N TRP A 124 7.61 -12.04 -12.87
CA TRP A 124 8.21 -12.23 -11.55
C TRP A 124 8.20 -10.94 -10.72
N THR A 125 8.22 -9.77 -11.35
CA THR A 125 8.23 -8.46 -10.66
C THR A 125 7.16 -8.38 -9.58
N SER A 126 5.88 -8.54 -9.93
CA SER A 126 4.80 -8.48 -8.94
C SER A 126 4.88 -9.59 -7.90
N LYS A 127 5.32 -10.81 -8.28
CA LYS A 127 5.39 -11.94 -7.34
C LYS A 127 6.44 -11.70 -6.26
N ILE A 128 7.65 -11.29 -6.65
CA ILE A 128 8.77 -11.07 -5.73
C ILE A 128 8.41 -10.01 -4.69
N PHE A 129 7.93 -8.85 -5.16
CA PHE A 129 7.63 -7.74 -4.25
C PHE A 129 6.40 -7.98 -3.39
N VAL A 130 5.34 -8.61 -3.93
CA VAL A 130 4.17 -9.00 -3.09
C VAL A 130 4.57 -10.04 -2.05
N THR A 131 5.41 -11.01 -2.39
CA THR A 131 5.89 -11.98 -1.39
C THR A 131 6.72 -11.31 -0.29
N ALA A 132 7.57 -10.34 -0.64
CA ALA A 132 8.31 -9.54 0.34
C ALA A 132 7.35 -8.77 1.28
N ASP A 133 6.32 -8.14 0.73
CA ASP A 133 5.30 -7.41 1.51
C ASP A 133 4.48 -8.36 2.40
N VAL A 134 4.14 -9.56 1.93
CA VAL A 134 3.43 -10.55 2.76
C VAL A 134 4.29 -10.98 3.94
N ILE A 135 5.58 -11.25 3.71
CA ILE A 135 6.52 -11.59 4.79
C ILE A 135 6.62 -10.45 5.79
N SER A 136 6.77 -9.20 5.32
CA SER A 136 6.87 -8.04 6.21
C SER A 136 5.61 -7.81 7.03
N ILE A 137 4.42 -7.98 6.44
CA ILE A 137 3.14 -7.86 7.17
C ILE A 137 3.01 -8.95 8.23
N LEU A 138 3.38 -10.19 7.90
CA LEU A 138 3.31 -11.29 8.86
C LEU A 138 4.23 -11.04 10.05
N MET A 139 5.43 -10.50 9.81
CA MET A 139 6.33 -10.07 10.88
C MET A 139 5.70 -8.96 11.72
N GLN A 140 5.21 -7.88 11.10
CA GLN A 140 4.60 -6.77 11.83
C GLN A 140 3.34 -7.18 12.62
N GLY A 141 2.50 -8.05 12.03
CA GLY A 141 1.32 -8.60 12.69
C GLY A 141 1.68 -9.51 13.85
N ALA A 142 2.68 -10.38 13.70
CA ALA A 142 3.17 -11.24 14.78
C ALA A 142 3.79 -10.42 15.91
N GLY A 143 4.64 -9.45 15.59
CA GLY A 143 5.23 -8.54 16.58
C GLY A 143 4.18 -7.70 17.28
N GLY A 144 3.19 -7.15 16.56
CA GLY A 144 2.09 -6.39 17.14
C GLY A 144 1.19 -7.23 18.06
N ALA A 145 0.95 -8.50 17.70
CA ALA A 145 0.25 -9.42 18.58
C ALA A 145 1.06 -9.74 19.85
N MET A 146 2.38 -9.91 19.75
CA MET A 146 3.27 -10.11 20.90
C MET A 146 3.28 -8.91 21.83
N LEU A 147 3.33 -7.68 21.30
CA LEU A 147 3.22 -6.45 22.11
C LEU A 147 1.91 -6.40 22.89
N ALA A 148 0.81 -6.78 22.27
CA ALA A 148 -0.51 -6.68 22.87
C ALA A 148 -0.74 -7.65 24.05
N ILE A 149 0.04 -8.75 24.13
CA ILE A 149 -0.06 -9.76 25.20
C ILE A 149 1.20 -9.81 26.09
N ALA A 150 2.12 -8.86 25.92
CA ALA A 150 3.40 -8.87 26.65
C ALA A 150 3.17 -8.56 28.13
N GLU A 151 3.52 -9.51 29.00
CA GLU A 151 3.50 -9.33 30.47
C GLU A 151 4.89 -8.98 31.03
N THR A 152 5.94 -9.07 30.21
CA THR A 152 7.34 -8.79 30.59
C THR A 152 8.01 -7.86 29.58
N MET A 153 8.99 -7.10 30.06
CA MET A 153 9.75 -6.16 29.23
C MET A 153 10.55 -6.88 28.11
N ASP A 154 11.04 -8.10 28.38
CA ASP A 154 11.71 -8.93 27.37
C ASP A 154 10.76 -9.35 26.24
N ALA A 155 9.52 -9.72 26.57
CA ALA A 155 8.50 -10.07 25.58
C ALA A 155 8.07 -8.85 24.75
N PHE A 156 7.97 -7.69 25.39
CA PHE A 156 7.69 -6.43 24.73
C PHE A 156 8.79 -6.07 23.73
N GLN A 157 10.05 -6.07 24.16
CA GLN A 157 11.18 -5.74 23.29
C GLN A 157 11.32 -6.73 22.13
N ALA A 158 11.03 -8.02 22.36
CA ALA A 158 11.00 -9.01 21.29
C ALA A 158 9.92 -8.69 20.25
N GLY A 159 8.72 -8.28 20.68
CA GLY A 159 7.64 -7.84 19.80
C GLY A 159 8.05 -6.64 18.94
N GLU A 160 8.61 -5.58 19.56
CA GLU A 160 9.09 -4.39 18.85
C GLU A 160 10.15 -4.75 17.80
N ASN A 161 11.13 -5.57 18.17
CA ASN A 161 12.20 -5.99 17.28
C ASN A 161 11.68 -6.73 16.04
N ILE A 162 10.64 -7.57 16.20
CA ILE A 162 10.02 -8.28 15.08
C ILE A 162 9.29 -7.30 14.14
N ILE A 163 8.58 -6.29 14.69
CA ILE A 163 7.93 -5.25 13.88
C ILE A 163 8.98 -4.46 13.09
N VAL A 164 10.03 -3.99 13.77
CA VAL A 164 11.13 -3.22 13.16
C VAL A 164 11.80 -4.02 12.05
N ALA A 165 12.09 -5.31 12.27
CA ALA A 165 12.64 -6.17 11.24
C ALA A 165 11.72 -6.31 10.01
N GLY A 166 10.40 -6.43 10.23
CA GLY A 166 9.40 -6.44 9.16
C GLY A 166 9.40 -5.14 8.34
N LEU A 167 9.46 -4.00 9.02
CA LEU A 167 9.54 -2.68 8.38
C LEU A 167 10.81 -2.51 7.54
N PHE A 168 11.97 -3.03 7.98
CA PHE A 168 13.19 -3.04 7.18
C PHE A 168 13.06 -3.88 5.91
N VAL A 169 12.46 -5.08 5.99
CA VAL A 169 12.21 -5.94 4.83
C VAL A 169 11.33 -5.21 3.81
N GLN A 170 10.26 -4.56 4.29
CA GLN A 170 9.36 -3.76 3.45
C GLN A 170 10.09 -2.58 2.80
N LEU A 171 10.88 -1.82 3.57
CA LEU A 171 11.62 -0.66 3.09
C LEU A 171 12.64 -1.04 2.00
N ALA A 172 13.36 -2.15 2.22
CA ALA A 172 14.28 -2.70 1.23
C ALA A 172 13.54 -3.12 -0.05
N GLY A 173 12.38 -3.79 0.09
CA GLY A 173 11.51 -4.16 -1.04
C GLY A 173 11.10 -2.96 -1.88
N PHE A 174 10.57 -1.90 -1.26
CA PHE A 174 10.20 -0.67 -1.96
C PHE A 174 11.40 0.04 -2.60
N GLY A 175 12.54 0.10 -1.92
CA GLY A 175 13.75 0.71 -2.46
C GLY A 175 14.22 0.02 -3.74
N VAL A 176 14.24 -1.32 -3.73
CA VAL A 176 14.57 -2.11 -4.92
C VAL A 176 13.51 -1.93 -6.01
N PHE A 177 12.22 -1.87 -5.67
CA PHE A 177 11.15 -1.63 -6.65
C PHE A 177 11.30 -0.27 -7.34
N ILE A 178 11.56 0.82 -6.59
CA ILE A 178 11.80 2.15 -7.15
C ILE A 178 13.00 2.13 -8.10
N ALA A 179 14.10 1.46 -7.72
CA ALA A 179 15.27 1.32 -8.58
C ALA A 179 14.95 0.58 -9.88
N VAL A 180 14.22 -0.55 -9.81
CA VAL A 180 13.80 -1.32 -10.99
C VAL A 180 12.90 -0.50 -11.91
N ALA A 181 11.91 0.19 -11.33
CA ALA A 181 11.01 1.08 -12.07
C ALA A 181 11.77 2.26 -12.71
N GLY A 182 12.70 2.86 -11.98
CA GLY A 182 13.55 3.98 -12.43
C GLY A 182 14.46 3.58 -13.60
N VAL A 183 15.09 2.41 -13.51
CA VAL A 183 15.91 1.91 -14.63
C VAL A 183 15.03 1.59 -15.85
N PHE A 184 13.85 0.99 -15.66
CA PHE A 184 12.92 0.80 -16.76
C PHE A 184 12.55 2.14 -17.44
N TYR A 185 12.20 3.15 -16.64
CA TYR A 185 11.86 4.49 -17.13
C TYR A 185 13.00 5.16 -17.91
N ALA A 186 14.24 5.06 -17.40
CA ALA A 186 15.42 5.58 -18.09
C ALA A 186 15.66 4.86 -19.42
N ARG A 187 15.51 3.52 -19.45
CA ARG A 187 15.72 2.71 -20.66
C ARG A 187 14.69 2.99 -21.74
N ILE A 188 13.39 3.06 -21.39
CA ILE A 188 12.33 3.33 -22.37
C ILE A 188 12.36 4.78 -22.89
N THR A 189 12.81 5.73 -22.07
CA THR A 189 12.96 7.12 -22.51
C THR A 189 14.16 7.30 -23.46
N LYS A 190 15.24 6.54 -23.24
CA LYS A 190 16.42 6.56 -24.11
C LYS A 190 16.22 5.79 -25.41
N ASN A 191 15.57 4.63 -25.33
CA ASN A 191 15.29 3.74 -26.47
C ASN A 191 13.78 3.48 -26.54
N PRO A 192 12.98 4.44 -27.04
CA PRO A 192 11.53 4.28 -27.15
C PRO A 192 11.18 3.14 -28.10
N THR A 193 10.22 2.32 -27.71
CA THR A 193 9.63 1.30 -28.57
C THR A 193 8.61 1.95 -29.51
N ARG A 194 8.33 1.32 -30.66
CA ARG A 194 7.27 1.80 -31.57
C ARG A 194 5.92 1.95 -30.86
N ALA A 195 5.61 1.03 -29.95
CA ALA A 195 4.41 1.10 -29.11
C ALA A 195 4.42 2.30 -28.15
N ALA A 196 5.57 2.77 -27.68
CA ALA A 196 5.64 3.95 -26.82
C ALA A 196 5.28 5.25 -27.55
N ASP A 197 5.45 5.27 -28.89
CA ASP A 197 5.11 6.41 -29.75
C ASP A 197 3.70 6.33 -30.33
N THR A 198 3.16 5.13 -30.53
CA THR A 198 1.83 4.93 -31.16
C THR A 198 0.69 4.78 -30.17
N VAL A 199 0.97 4.48 -28.91
CA VAL A 199 -0.07 4.31 -27.88
C VAL A 199 -0.63 5.67 -27.45
N ASP A 200 -1.93 5.87 -27.66
CA ASP A 200 -2.70 7.06 -27.25
C ASP A 200 -2.93 7.16 -25.72
N ILE A 201 -2.06 6.53 -24.92
CA ILE A 201 -2.11 6.61 -23.46
C ILE A 201 -0.91 7.43 -22.99
N PRO A 202 -1.11 8.42 -22.10
CA PRO A 202 -0.02 9.18 -21.51
C PRO A 202 0.76 8.32 -20.49
N TRP A 203 1.50 7.31 -20.98
CA TRP A 203 2.21 6.33 -20.17
C TRP A 203 3.25 6.97 -19.25
N ARG A 204 3.82 8.12 -19.65
CA ARG A 204 4.72 8.92 -18.82
C ARG A 204 4.03 9.46 -17.57
N SER A 205 2.80 9.94 -17.71
CA SER A 205 2.00 10.42 -16.57
C SER A 205 1.70 9.28 -15.61
N TYR A 206 1.36 8.08 -16.12
CA TYR A 206 1.17 6.90 -15.27
C TYR A 206 2.45 6.49 -14.53
N MET A 207 3.62 6.62 -15.16
CA MET A 207 4.91 6.40 -14.48
C MET A 207 5.16 7.42 -13.36
N TRP A 208 4.89 8.70 -13.61
CA TRP A 208 5.03 9.73 -12.57
C TRP A 208 4.05 9.54 -11.41
N VAL A 209 2.79 9.18 -11.70
CA VAL A 209 1.81 8.82 -10.67
C VAL A 209 2.29 7.62 -9.85
N MET A 210 2.88 6.62 -10.51
CA MET A 210 3.44 5.43 -9.85
C MET A 210 4.66 5.76 -8.98
N PHE A 211 5.57 6.62 -9.44
CA PHE A 211 6.70 7.07 -8.64
C PHE A 211 6.24 7.90 -7.45
N GLY A 212 5.29 8.82 -7.66
CA GLY A 212 4.69 9.61 -6.59
C GLY A 212 3.99 8.74 -5.56
N SER A 213 3.16 7.80 -5.98
CA SER A 213 2.45 6.90 -5.06
C SER A 213 3.39 5.99 -4.29
N THR A 214 4.41 5.43 -4.95
CA THR A 214 5.42 4.60 -4.29
C THR A 214 6.23 5.41 -3.28
N ALA A 215 6.59 6.66 -3.60
CA ALA A 215 7.28 7.56 -2.69
C ALA A 215 6.43 7.88 -1.45
N LEU A 216 5.13 8.13 -1.60
CA LEU A 216 4.22 8.38 -0.48
C LEU A 216 4.13 7.17 0.46
N ILE A 217 4.02 5.96 -0.08
CA ILE A 217 4.00 4.72 0.71
C ILE A 217 5.35 4.48 1.41
N LEU A 218 6.45 4.80 0.73
CA LEU A 218 7.79 4.71 1.31
C LEU A 218 7.95 5.69 2.48
N ILE A 219 7.53 6.95 2.31
CA ILE A 219 7.56 7.98 3.35
C ILE A 219 6.77 7.49 4.58
N ARG A 220 5.55 6.98 4.39
CA ARG A 220 4.76 6.35 5.47
C ARG A 220 5.53 5.22 6.16
N SER A 221 6.14 4.31 5.40
CA SER A 221 6.89 3.18 5.95
C SER A 221 8.10 3.63 6.77
N VAL A 222 8.79 4.71 6.35
CA VAL A 222 9.90 5.31 7.11
C VAL A 222 9.39 5.96 8.39
N PHE A 223 8.26 6.68 8.35
CA PHE A 223 7.67 7.25 9.56
C PHE A 223 7.26 6.18 10.56
N ARG A 224 6.64 5.09 10.10
CA ARG A 224 6.34 3.92 10.95
C ARG A 224 7.62 3.32 11.54
N LEU A 225 8.70 3.20 10.77
CA LEU A 225 9.98 2.73 11.30
C LEU A 225 10.52 3.65 12.40
N ILE A 226 10.49 4.97 12.19
CA ILE A 226 10.95 5.94 13.20
C ILE A 226 10.06 5.91 14.45
N GLU A 227 8.74 5.78 14.29
CA GLU A 227 7.77 5.63 15.37
C GLU A 227 8.15 4.44 16.26
N TYR A 228 8.32 3.24 15.68
CA TYR A 228 8.71 2.05 16.43
C TYR A 228 10.14 2.12 17.01
N LEU A 229 11.07 2.82 16.36
CA LEU A 229 12.42 3.01 16.90
C LEU A 229 12.48 4.01 18.06
N GLN A 230 11.50 4.91 18.18
CA GLN A 230 11.41 5.86 19.29
C GLN A 230 10.76 5.27 20.54
N GLY A 231 10.07 4.13 20.44
CA GLY A 231 9.40 3.46 21.56
C GLY A 231 8.18 4.23 22.09
N ASN A 232 7.58 3.70 23.16
CA ASN A 232 6.31 4.17 23.74
C ASN A 232 6.38 5.65 24.23
N ASP A 233 7.53 6.09 24.75
CA ASP A 233 7.77 7.47 25.22
C ASP A 233 8.18 8.46 24.10
N GLY A 234 8.10 8.03 22.84
CA GLY A 234 8.56 8.80 21.68
C GLY A 234 7.72 10.04 21.37
N TYR A 235 8.39 11.16 21.06
CA TYR A 235 7.73 12.43 20.65
C TYR A 235 6.77 12.26 19.44
N LEU A 236 6.98 11.28 18.57
CA LEU A 236 6.07 10.99 17.46
C LEU A 236 4.77 10.30 17.88
N MET A 237 4.84 9.32 18.78
CA MET A 237 3.65 8.73 19.41
C MET A 237 2.92 9.78 20.27
N SER A 238 3.67 10.77 20.77
CA SER A 238 3.18 11.88 21.59
C SER A 238 2.23 12.88 20.89
N ARG A 239 1.92 12.72 19.59
CA ARG A 239 0.89 13.58 18.94
C ARG A 239 0.14 12.83 17.85
N GLU A 240 -1.17 12.68 18.06
CA GLU A 240 -2.13 12.11 17.11
C GLU A 240 -2.04 12.75 15.69
N VAL A 241 -1.64 14.02 15.62
CA VAL A 241 -1.48 14.76 14.36
C VAL A 241 -0.50 14.07 13.40
N TYR A 242 0.58 13.46 13.89
CA TYR A 242 1.56 12.81 13.03
C TYR A 242 1.02 11.52 12.41
N LEU A 243 0.19 10.78 13.13
CA LEU A 243 -0.50 9.60 12.60
C LEU A 243 -1.45 10.02 11.47
N TYR A 244 -2.28 11.04 11.67
CA TYR A 244 -3.17 11.48 10.59
C TYR A 244 -2.42 12.03 9.38
N ILE A 245 -1.36 12.80 9.57
CA ILE A 245 -0.61 13.37 8.45
C ILE A 245 0.18 12.29 7.69
N PHE A 246 0.96 11.49 8.40
CA PHE A 246 1.92 10.58 7.77
C PHE A 246 1.35 9.18 7.50
N ASP A 247 0.23 8.82 8.10
CA ASP A 247 -0.43 7.55 7.87
C ASP A 247 -1.71 7.73 7.04
N ALA A 248 -2.62 8.62 7.45
CA ALA A 248 -3.92 8.78 6.79
C ALA A 248 -3.84 9.62 5.50
N ILE A 249 -3.27 10.82 5.56
CA ILE A 249 -3.25 11.76 4.42
C ILE A 249 -2.40 11.19 3.28
N LEU A 250 -1.24 10.59 3.57
CA LEU A 250 -0.40 10.01 2.52
C LEU A 250 -1.14 8.92 1.72
N MET A 251 -1.87 8.03 2.39
CA MET A 251 -2.63 6.97 1.73
C MET A 251 -3.87 7.49 1.03
N LEU A 252 -4.53 8.50 1.60
CA LEU A 252 -5.62 9.19 0.94
C LEU A 252 -5.17 9.83 -0.39
N VAL A 253 -4.01 10.50 -0.40
CA VAL A 253 -3.44 11.07 -1.62
C VAL A 253 -3.17 9.98 -2.65
N VAL A 254 -2.62 8.83 -2.26
CA VAL A 254 -2.44 7.67 -3.16
C VAL A 254 -3.77 7.22 -3.76
N MET A 255 -4.83 7.08 -2.95
CA MET A 255 -6.15 6.70 -3.44
C MET A 255 -6.75 7.73 -4.40
N ILE A 256 -6.60 9.03 -4.12
CA ILE A 256 -7.08 10.11 -4.98
C ILE A 256 -6.32 10.09 -6.32
N LEU A 257 -5.00 9.93 -6.29
CA LEU A 257 -4.18 9.84 -7.50
C LEU A 257 -4.67 8.71 -8.42
N TYR A 258 -4.95 7.53 -7.88
CA TYR A 258 -5.48 6.41 -8.67
C TYR A 258 -6.97 6.53 -9.00
N ASN A 259 -7.74 7.36 -8.30
CA ASN A 259 -9.10 7.69 -8.69
C ASN A 259 -9.11 8.59 -9.94
N VAL A 260 -8.19 9.56 -10.02
CA VAL A 260 -8.04 10.48 -11.17
C VAL A 260 -7.33 9.80 -12.34
N TYR A 261 -6.18 9.18 -12.08
CA TYR A 261 -5.37 8.46 -13.06
C TYR A 261 -5.65 6.96 -13.00
N HIS A 262 -6.91 6.58 -13.17
CA HIS A 262 -7.31 5.18 -13.06
C HIS A 262 -6.65 4.33 -14.15
N PRO A 263 -6.06 3.17 -13.81
CA PRO A 263 -5.26 2.38 -14.74
C PRO A 263 -6.12 1.48 -15.66
N SER A 264 -7.41 1.83 -15.85
CA SER A 264 -8.33 1.17 -16.78
C SER A 264 -7.95 1.35 -18.24
N ARG A 265 -7.42 2.53 -18.59
CA ARG A 265 -7.01 2.84 -19.97
C ARG A 265 -5.95 1.85 -20.46
N ILE A 266 -5.05 1.40 -19.58
CA ILE A 266 -4.00 0.42 -19.88
C ILE A 266 -4.57 -0.92 -20.38
N ILE A 267 -5.71 -1.39 -19.86
CA ILE A 267 -6.35 -2.63 -20.35
C ILE A 267 -7.00 -2.42 -21.72
N ILE A 268 -7.76 -1.33 -21.86
CA ILE A 268 -8.61 -1.10 -23.04
C ILE A 268 -7.73 -1.07 -24.29
N THR A 269 -6.63 -0.33 -24.26
CA THR A 269 -5.69 -0.24 -25.39
C THR A 269 -4.89 -1.53 -25.60
N SER A 270 -4.54 -2.27 -24.53
CA SER A 270 -3.89 -3.58 -24.69
C SER A 270 -4.78 -4.59 -25.42
N LYS A 271 -6.10 -4.54 -25.21
CA LYS A 271 -7.06 -5.36 -25.96
C LYS A 271 -7.23 -4.88 -27.40
N ALA A 272 -7.32 -3.57 -27.62
CA ALA A 272 -7.42 -2.99 -28.97
C ALA A 272 -6.20 -3.34 -29.83
N SER A 273 -4.98 -3.11 -29.32
CA SER A 273 -3.73 -3.42 -30.03
C SER A 273 -3.57 -4.91 -30.37
N LYS A 274 -4.07 -5.83 -29.53
CA LYS A 274 -4.10 -7.26 -29.87
C LYS A 274 -5.06 -7.58 -31.01
N ASN A 275 -6.20 -6.89 -31.08
CA ASN A 275 -7.19 -7.08 -32.14
C ASN A 275 -6.67 -6.52 -33.47
N ASP A 276 -6.04 -5.34 -33.45
CA ASP A 276 -5.46 -4.71 -34.64
C ASP A 276 -4.31 -5.55 -35.23
N GLY A 277 -3.45 -6.09 -34.35
CA GLY A 277 -2.39 -7.01 -34.77
C GLY A 277 -2.93 -8.31 -35.39
N PHE A 278 -4.02 -8.85 -34.85
CA PHE A 278 -4.67 -10.04 -35.42
C PHE A 278 -5.30 -9.75 -36.79
N GLN A 279 -5.97 -8.61 -36.96
CA GLN A 279 -6.53 -8.21 -38.25
C GLN A 279 -5.46 -7.94 -39.31
N SER A 280 -4.34 -7.33 -38.93
CA SER A 280 -3.19 -7.09 -39.81
C SER A 280 -2.60 -8.39 -40.36
N VAL A 281 -2.38 -9.40 -39.50
CA VAL A 281 -1.82 -10.70 -39.92
C VAL A 281 -2.77 -11.40 -40.90
N TYR A 282 -4.07 -11.41 -40.58
CA TYR A 282 -5.08 -12.04 -41.44
C TYR A 282 -5.17 -11.35 -42.81
N SER A 283 -5.12 -10.01 -42.86
CA SER A 283 -5.11 -9.26 -44.11
C SER A 283 -3.90 -9.61 -44.98
N SER A 284 -2.70 -9.72 -44.38
CA SER A 284 -1.49 -10.09 -45.11
C SER A 284 -1.50 -11.54 -45.61
N GLU A 285 -2.08 -12.48 -44.85
CA GLU A 285 -2.22 -13.88 -45.30
C GLU A 285 -3.21 -14.01 -46.47
N VAL A 286 -4.30 -13.23 -46.45
CA VAL A 286 -5.28 -13.19 -47.55
C VAL A 286 -4.69 -12.54 -48.81
N GLU A 287 -3.93 -11.45 -48.68
CA GLU A 287 -3.21 -10.84 -49.80
C GLU A 287 -2.19 -11.81 -50.42
N LEU A 288 -1.47 -12.58 -49.62
CA LEU A 288 -0.51 -13.57 -50.12
C LEU A 288 -1.16 -14.80 -50.79
N GLN A 289 -2.42 -15.11 -50.49
CA GLN A 289 -3.16 -16.20 -51.14
C GLN A 289 -3.88 -15.78 -52.42
N THR A 290 -3.99 -14.48 -52.69
CA THR A 290 -4.72 -13.93 -53.85
C THR A 290 -3.80 -13.52 -55.01
N VAL A 291 -2.50 -13.75 -54.88
CA VAL A 291 -1.46 -13.57 -55.90
C VAL A 291 -0.94 -14.93 -56.35
#